data_AF-A0A258BSL7-F1
#
_entry.id   AF-A0A258BSL7-F1
#
_cell.length_a   1.000
_cell.length_b   1.000
_cell.length_c   1.000
_cell.angle_alpha   90.00
_cell.angle_beta   90.00
_cell.angle_gamma   90.00
#
_symmetry.space_group_name_H-M   'P 1'
#
loop_
_entity.id
_entity.type
_entity.pdbx_description
1 polymer ?
#
loop_
_entity_poly.entity_id
_entity_poly.type
_entity_poly.pdbx_seq_one_letter_code
_entity_poly.pdbx_strand_id
1 'polypeptide(L)' 'MLLSIAIHGYRSLRDLVLPLQQLNVVTGGNGSGKSSLYRAIQLLGAVAQGRVARPAADMIK' A
#
# COMPACT_ATOMS: atom_id res chain seq x y z
N MET A 1 3.71 2.51 -16.98
CA MET A 1 2.38 2.02 -16.57
C MET A 1 2.56 1.16 -15.33
N LEU A 2 1.77 1.33 -14.27
CA LEU A 2 1.79 0.45 -13.11
C LEU A 2 0.86 -0.74 -13.38
N LEU A 3 1.37 -1.97 -13.29
CA LEU A 3 0.64 -3.19 -13.64
C LEU A 3 0.00 -3.86 -12.43
N SER A 4 0.71 -3.86 -11.30
CA SER A 4 0.25 -4.49 -10.07
C SER A 4 0.89 -3.83 -8.86
N ILE A 5 0.27 -4.04 -7.70
CA ILE A 5 0.82 -3.72 -6.38
C ILE A 5 0.78 -4.99 -5.55
N ALA A 6 1.91 -5.34 -4.93
CA ALA A 6 2.02 -6.41 -3.95
C ALA A 6 2.40 -5.83 -2.59
N ILE A 7 1.66 -6.20 -1.54
CA ILE A 7 1.85 -5.72 -0.18
C ILE A 7 1.83 -6.92 0.77
N HIS A 8 2.90 -7.07 1.54
CA HIS A 8 3.03 -8.08 2.59
C HIS A 8 3.39 -7.41 3.92
N GLY A 9 2.79 -7.87 5.02
CA GLY A 9 3.15 -7.44 6.38
C GLY A 9 2.95 -5.95 6.70
N TYR A 10 2.14 -5.21 5.92
CA TYR A 10 1.94 -3.79 6.13
C TYR A 10 0.64 -3.49 6.90
N ARG A 11 0.77 -3.10 8.17
CA ARG A 11 -0.36 -2.79 9.06
C ARG A 11 -1.35 -3.97 9.11
N SER A 12 -2.58 -3.77 8.64
CA SER A 12 -3.61 -4.82 8.60
C SER A 12 -3.56 -5.67 7.32
N LEU A 13 -2.72 -5.32 6.35
CA LEU A 13 -2.55 -6.07 5.10
C LEU A 13 -1.48 -7.14 5.32
N ARG A 14 -1.90 -8.40 5.40
CA ARG A 14 -0.99 -9.54 5.61
C ARG A 14 -0.33 -9.96 4.31
N ASP A 15 -1.16 -10.18 3.29
CA ASP A 15 -0.76 -10.59 1.95
C ASP A 15 -1.84 -10.09 0.96
N LEU A 16 -1.45 -9.23 0.04
CA LEU A 16 -2.35 -8.59 -0.92
C LEU A 16 -1.62 -8.36 -2.24
N VAL A 17 -2.13 -8.95 -3.31
CA VAL A 17 -1.69 -8.68 -4.69
C VAL A 17 -2.88 -8.14 -5.46
N LEU A 18 -2.74 -6.92 -6.00
CA LEU A 18 -3.78 -6.22 -6.74
C LEU A 18 -3.28 -5.91 -8.17
N PRO A 19 -3.87 -6.48 -9.23
CA PRO A 19 -3.69 -5.97 -10.57
C PRO A 19 -4.33 -4.57 -10.67
N LEU A 20 -3.68 -3.66 -11.40
CA LEU A 20 -4.16 -2.30 -11.58
C LEU A 20 -4.74 -2.11 -12.98
N GLN A 21 -5.85 -1.39 -13.03
CA GLN A 21 -6.46 -0.87 -14.25
C GLN A 21 -6.32 0.65 -14.31
N GLN A 22 -6.82 1.30 -15.38
CA GLN A 22 -6.83 2.76 -15.50
C GLN A 22 -7.61 3.44 -14.36
N LEU A 23 -8.69 2.80 -13.88
CA LEU A 23 -9.46 3.22 -12.72
C LEU A 23 -9.62 2.05 -11.76
N ASN A 24 -9.25 2.26 -10.49
CA ASN A 24 -9.39 1.27 -9.43
C ASN A 24 -10.29 1.87 -8.35
N VAL A 25 -11.42 1.23 -8.08
CA VAL A 25 -12.37 1.65 -7.04
C VAL A 25 -12.22 0.72 -5.85
N VAL A 26 -11.87 1.27 -4.68
CA VAL A 26 -11.65 0.50 -3.45
C VAL A 26 -12.88 0.64 -2.55
N THR A 27 -13.58 -0.46 -2.30
CA THR A 27 -14.79 -0.52 -1.45
C THR A 27 -14.64 -1.52 -0.31
N GLY A 28 -15.63 -1.57 0.59
CA GLY A 28 -15.70 -2.53 1.71
C GLY A 28 -16.10 -1.89 3.03
N GLY A 29 -16.41 -2.72 4.04
CA GLY A 29 -16.84 -2.28 5.38
C GLY A 29 -15.74 -1.62 6.21
N ASN A 30 -16.10 -1.01 7.34
CA ASN A 30 -15.12 -0.45 8.28
C ASN A 30 -14.17 -1.54 8.80
N GLY A 31 -12.89 -1.21 8.93
CA GLY A 31 -11.85 -2.18 9.33
C GLY A 31 -11.35 -3.11 8.22
N SER A 32 -11.91 -3.08 7.01
CA SER A 32 -11.52 -3.97 5.90
C SER A 32 -10.13 -3.72 5.29
N GLY A 33 -9.32 -2.80 5.85
CA GLY A 33 -7.96 -2.53 5.39
C GLY A 33 -7.80 -1.48 4.28
N LYS A 34 -8.87 -0.81 3.83
CA LYS A 34 -8.78 0.27 2.81
C LYS A 34 -7.79 1.38 3.18
N SER A 35 -7.84 1.85 4.43
CA SER A 35 -6.92 2.88 4.91
C SER A 35 -5.47 2.38 4.99
N SER A 36 -5.26 1.09 5.25
CA SER A 36 -3.94 0.46 5.17
C SER A 36 -3.43 0.43 3.72
N LEU A 37 -4.29 0.11 2.74
CA LEU A 37 -3.96 0.14 1.32
C LEU A 37 -3.55 1.54 0.86
N TYR A 38 -4.34 2.57 1.18
CA TYR A 38 -3.98 3.95 0.81
C TYR A 38 -2.66 4.40 1.44
N ARG A 39 -2.39 4.02 2.70
CA ARG A 39 -1.12 4.33 3.35
C ARG A 39 0.06 3.58 2.74
N ALA A 40 -0.13 2.35 2.29
CA ALA A 40 0.90 1.60 1.57
C ALA A 40 1.24 2.30 0.24
N ILE A 41 0.24 2.73 -0.53
CA ILE A 41 0.43 3.46 -1.78
C ILE A 41 1.16 4.80 -1.54
N GLN A 42 0.76 5.54 -0.50
CA GLN A 42 1.45 6.78 -0.11
C GLN A 42 2.91 6.54 0.28
N LEU A 43 3.18 5.45 1.03
CA LEU A 43 4.54 5.07 1.40
C LEU A 43 5.39 4.75 0.16
N LEU A 44 4.86 3.94 -0.77
CA LEU A 44 5.55 3.64 -2.03
C LEU A 44 5.86 4.92 -2.83
N GLY A 45 4.91 5.86 -2.90
CA GLY A 45 5.14 7.16 -3.53
C GLY A 45 6.21 8.00 -2.82
N ALA A 46 6.21 8.04 -1.49
CA ALA A 46 7.23 8.75 -0.71
C ALA A 46 8.62 8.13 -0.90
N VAL A 47 8.73 6.80 -0.91
CA VAL A 47 9.98 6.06 -1.18
C VAL A 47 10.50 6.39 -2.57
N ALA A 48 9.64 6.33 -3.60
CA ALA A 48 10.02 6.65 -4.97
C ALA A 48 10.50 8.10 -5.14
N GLN A 49 10.07 9.01 -4.27
CA GLN A 49 10.48 10.41 -4.26
C GLN A 49 11.65 10.70 -3.31
N GLY A 50 12.21 9.70 -2.61
CA GLY A 50 13.27 9.87 -1.62
C GLY A 50 12.84 10.60 -0.34
N ARG A 51 11.54 10.63 -0.02
CA ARG A 51 10.94 11.42 1.07
C ARG A 51 10.61 10.62 2.34
N VAL A 52 11.39 9.60 2.67
CA VAL A 52 11.09 8.72 3.81
C VAL A 52 11.84 9.20 5.05
N ALA A 53 11.10 9.61 6.09
CA ALA A 53 11.67 10.11 7.35
C ALA A 53 12.25 9.02 8.28
N ARG A 54 11.99 7.74 7.98
CA ARG A 54 12.47 6.56 8.71
C ARG A 54 12.76 5.43 7.72
N PRO A 55 13.70 4.51 7.99
CA PRO A 55 13.93 3.34 7.14
C PRO A 55 12.62 2.59 6.90
N ALA A 56 12.30 2.28 5.64
CA ALA A 56 11.09 1.52 5.29
C ALA A 56 11.06 0.14 5.99
N ALA A 57 12.23 -0.42 6.30
CA ALA A 57 12.40 -1.64 7.08
C ALA A 57 11.72 -1.57 8.47
N ASP A 58 11.76 -0.41 9.13
CA ASP A 58 11.19 -0.24 10.47
C ASP A 58 9.65 -0.16 10.47
N MET A 59 9.05 -0.08 9.29
CA MET A 59 7.59 0.02 9.12
C MET A 59 6.94 -1.32 8.80
N ILE A 60 7.74 -2.36 8.52
CA ILE A 60 7.29 -3.73 8.29
C ILE A 60 7.31 -4.42 9.65
N LYS A 61 6.15 -4.91 10.10
CA LYS A 61 6.02 -5.68 11.35
C LYS A 61 6.29 -7.15 11.11
#